data_AF-A0A5R8WLF8-F1
#
_entry.id   AF-A0A5R8WLF8-F1
#
_cell.length_a   1.000
_cell.length_b   1.000
_cell.length_c   1.000
_cell.angle_alpha   90.00
_cell.angle_beta   90.00
_cell.angle_gamma   90.00
#
_symmetry.space_group_name_H-M   'P 1'
#
loop_
_entity.id
_entity.type
_entity.pdbx_description
1 polymer ?
#
loop_
_entity_poly.entity_id
_entity_poly.type
_entity_poly.pdbx_seq_one_letter_code
_entity_poly.pdbx_strand_id
1 'polypeptide(L)'
;MSTIALDYNYFPLMLESGKDLNIPDFKTSDNGKDAWEYYGNFKSSNYDKVVSFQYQNQVPGDDDPLNYRVWYMETSVVGDNMGLIVSCKIDYDRGNRDDHLTLICGFDATGKLVLAQAAAQFHGADDKNFKISPVIANTDGVGNDVSEGLYNAMRDTQKKVDYGDDRDNAGRKGFAYVAMMISQCFIKSVRA
;
A
#
# COMPACT_ATOMS: atom_id res chain seq x y z
N MET A 1 17.64 18.74 -16.26
CA MET A 1 16.81 18.51 -15.07
C MET A 1 16.67 17.00 -14.95
N SER A 2 17.01 16.41 -13.81
CA SER A 2 16.66 15.02 -13.57
C SER A 2 15.15 14.92 -13.41
N THR A 3 14.54 13.92 -14.03
CA THR A 3 13.09 13.69 -13.96
C THR A 3 12.84 12.72 -12.82
N ILE A 4 12.12 13.15 -11.80
CA ILE A 4 11.66 12.28 -10.74
C ILE A 4 10.65 11.24 -11.29
N ALA A 5 10.84 9.97 -10.95
CA ALA A 5 10.00 8.88 -11.44
C ALA A 5 9.94 7.71 -10.44
N LEU A 6 8.91 6.86 -10.57
CA LEU A 6 8.79 5.62 -9.82
C LEU A 6 9.43 4.46 -10.60
N ASP A 7 10.33 3.72 -9.97
CA ASP A 7 10.84 2.45 -10.48
C ASP A 7 9.88 1.30 -10.12
N TYR A 8 9.00 0.97 -11.06
CA TYR A 8 7.97 -0.07 -10.91
C TYR A 8 8.53 -1.47 -10.69
N ASN A 9 9.75 -1.76 -11.14
CA ASN A 9 10.37 -3.07 -10.95
C ASN A 9 11.09 -3.16 -9.60
N TYR A 10 11.61 -2.03 -9.10
CA TYR A 10 12.18 -1.96 -7.76
C TYR A 10 11.12 -2.04 -6.64
N PHE A 11 9.88 -1.62 -6.91
CA PHE A 11 8.78 -1.73 -5.93
C PHE A 11 8.58 -3.14 -5.36
N PRO A 12 8.33 -4.20 -6.15
CA PRO A 12 8.13 -5.54 -5.61
C PRO A 12 9.38 -6.11 -4.91
N LEU A 13 10.59 -5.75 -5.36
CA LEU A 13 11.83 -6.08 -4.63
C LEU A 13 11.83 -5.54 -3.19
N MET A 14 11.34 -4.31 -3.01
CA MET A 14 11.26 -3.69 -1.69
C MET A 14 10.12 -4.28 -0.87
N LEU A 15 8.99 -4.59 -1.51
CA LEU A 15 7.84 -5.21 -0.85
C LEU A 15 8.22 -6.58 -0.28
N GLU A 16 8.95 -7.41 -1.05
CA GLU A 16 9.48 -8.70 -0.60
C GLU A 16 10.44 -8.58 0.59
N SER A 17 11.21 -7.49 0.66
CA SER A 17 12.10 -7.24 1.80
C SER A 17 11.37 -6.81 3.09
N GLY A 18 10.05 -6.59 2.99
CA GLY A 18 9.21 -6.16 4.09
C GLY A 18 9.05 -7.25 5.15
N LYS A 19 9.16 -6.87 6.42
CA LYS A 19 8.96 -7.82 7.52
C LYS A 19 7.54 -8.39 7.48
N ASP A 20 7.42 -9.70 7.66
CA ASP A 20 6.14 -10.44 7.70
C ASP A 20 5.35 -10.38 6.36
N LEU A 21 5.95 -9.85 5.29
CA LEU A 21 5.40 -9.84 3.95
C LEU A 21 6.12 -10.87 3.08
N ASN A 22 5.39 -11.49 2.16
CA ASN A 22 5.92 -12.49 1.23
C ASN A 22 5.17 -12.43 -0.09
N ILE A 23 5.88 -12.29 -1.21
CA ILE A 23 5.35 -12.44 -2.56
C ILE A 23 5.54 -13.91 -2.95
N PRO A 24 4.47 -14.71 -3.12
CA PRO A 24 4.60 -16.12 -3.50
C PRO A 24 5.42 -16.29 -4.80
N ASP A 25 6.31 -17.29 -4.80
CA ASP A 25 7.18 -17.64 -5.93
C ASP A 25 8.10 -16.51 -6.46
N PHE A 26 8.35 -15.48 -5.64
CA PHE A 26 9.18 -14.35 -6.03
C PHE A 26 10.64 -14.75 -6.30
N LYS A 27 11.20 -14.24 -7.41
CA LYS A 27 12.57 -14.51 -7.83
C LYS A 27 13.36 -13.21 -7.88
N THR A 28 14.13 -12.92 -6.84
CA THR A 28 14.97 -11.70 -6.77
C THR A 28 15.89 -11.49 -7.99
N SER A 29 16.28 -12.57 -8.69
CA SER A 29 17.18 -12.54 -9.85
C SER A 29 16.66 -11.78 -11.08
N ASP A 30 15.35 -11.53 -11.19
CA ASP A 30 14.74 -10.86 -12.35
C ASP A 30 14.55 -9.34 -12.15
N ASN A 31 14.99 -8.83 -10.98
CA ASN A 31 14.76 -7.48 -10.48
C ASN A 31 13.28 -7.09 -10.31
N GLY A 32 12.44 -8.01 -9.85
CA GLY A 32 11.04 -7.76 -9.50
C GLY A 32 10.05 -7.78 -10.66
N LYS A 33 10.47 -8.24 -11.85
CA LYS A 33 9.63 -8.21 -13.06
C LYS A 33 8.50 -9.22 -13.03
N ASP A 34 8.78 -10.43 -12.56
CA ASP A 34 7.86 -11.57 -12.54
C ASP A 34 6.82 -11.45 -11.41
N ALA A 35 6.97 -10.49 -10.50
CA ALA A 35 5.96 -10.18 -9.48
C ALA A 35 4.70 -9.52 -10.05
N TRP A 36 4.81 -8.89 -11.22
CA TRP A 36 3.68 -8.23 -11.86
C TRP A 36 2.86 -9.22 -12.67
N GLU A 37 1.69 -9.56 -12.15
CA GLU A 37 0.74 -10.46 -12.81
C GLU A 37 -0.50 -9.71 -13.30
N TYR A 38 -1.11 -10.20 -14.38
CA TYR A 38 -2.39 -9.67 -14.83
C TYR A 38 -3.53 -10.31 -14.04
N TYR A 39 -4.33 -9.47 -13.39
CA TYR A 39 -5.52 -9.89 -12.68
C TYR A 39 -6.73 -9.94 -13.62
N GLY A 40 -7.45 -11.06 -13.61
CA GLY A 40 -8.63 -11.29 -14.44
C GLY A 40 -8.33 -11.74 -15.88
N ASN A 41 -9.38 -11.80 -16.70
CA ASN A 41 -9.34 -12.41 -18.03
C ASN A 41 -8.84 -11.47 -19.14
N PHE A 42 -8.75 -10.17 -18.87
CA PHE A 42 -8.40 -9.16 -19.87
C PHE A 42 -6.99 -8.66 -19.62
N LYS A 43 -6.01 -9.28 -20.30
CA LYS A 43 -4.60 -8.88 -20.24
C LYS A 43 -4.33 -7.67 -21.16
N SER A 44 -5.05 -6.57 -20.92
CA SER A 44 -5.15 -5.49 -21.90
C SER A 44 -4.43 -4.20 -21.52
N SER A 45 -4.18 -3.97 -20.23
CA SER A 45 -3.57 -2.73 -19.75
C SER A 45 -2.67 -2.92 -18.54
N ASN A 46 -1.80 -1.94 -18.26
CA ASN A 46 -1.04 -1.91 -17.01
C ASN A 46 -1.96 -1.76 -15.78
N TYR A 47 -3.15 -1.18 -15.92
CA TYR A 47 -4.13 -1.08 -14.83
C TYR A 47 -4.68 -2.43 -14.39
N ASP A 48 -4.55 -3.45 -15.24
CA ASP A 48 -4.95 -4.82 -14.92
C ASP A 48 -3.81 -5.58 -14.21
N LYS A 49 -2.67 -4.94 -13.93
CA LYS A 49 -1.54 -5.58 -13.26
C LYS A 49 -1.61 -5.38 -11.75
N VAL A 50 -1.25 -6.43 -11.02
CA VAL A 50 -1.12 -6.43 -9.57
C VAL A 50 0.18 -7.09 -9.15
N VAL A 51 0.61 -6.79 -7.93
CA VAL A 51 1.53 -7.63 -7.17
C VAL A 51 0.73 -8.23 -6.02
N SER A 52 0.58 -9.55 -6.03
CA SER A 52 -0.07 -10.30 -4.94
C SER A 52 0.96 -10.68 -3.89
N PHE A 53 0.60 -10.51 -2.61
CA PHE A 53 1.49 -10.80 -1.48
C PHE A 53 0.71 -11.24 -0.25
N GLN A 54 1.42 -11.84 0.69
CA GLN A 54 0.90 -12.42 1.92
C GLN A 54 1.40 -11.61 3.11
N TYR A 55 0.50 -11.31 4.05
CA TYR A 55 0.83 -10.79 5.37
C TYR A 55 0.71 -11.92 6.40
N GLN A 56 1.85 -12.37 6.92
CA GLN A 56 2.00 -13.61 7.70
C GLN A 56 1.73 -13.40 9.19
N ASN A 57 1.28 -14.45 9.88
CA ASN A 57 1.17 -14.52 11.35
C ASN A 57 0.28 -13.45 12.01
N GLN A 58 -0.80 -13.06 11.33
CA GLN A 58 -1.67 -11.97 11.79
C GLN A 58 -2.94 -12.42 12.50
N VAL A 59 -3.35 -13.66 12.29
CA VAL A 59 -4.55 -14.24 12.89
C VAL A 59 -4.08 -15.18 14.02
N PRO A 60 -4.41 -14.90 15.30
CA PRO A 60 -3.97 -15.74 16.40
C PRO A 60 -4.44 -17.19 16.26
N GLY A 61 -3.50 -18.13 16.17
CA GLY A 61 -3.81 -19.56 16.07
C GLY A 61 -4.25 -20.04 14.67
N ASP A 62 -4.10 -19.21 13.64
CA ASP A 62 -4.32 -19.56 12.24
C ASP A 62 -3.00 -19.34 11.47
N ASP A 63 -2.48 -20.41 10.90
CA ASP A 63 -1.22 -20.40 10.13
C ASP A 63 -1.43 -19.90 8.70
N ASP A 64 -2.68 -19.74 8.25
CA ASP A 64 -2.95 -19.23 6.91
C ASP A 64 -2.70 -17.71 6.84
N PRO A 65 -1.88 -17.24 5.89
CA PRO A 65 -1.63 -15.81 5.74
C PRO A 65 -2.87 -15.04 5.26
N LEU A 66 -2.83 -13.72 5.47
CA LEU A 66 -3.77 -12.79 4.87
C LEU A 66 -3.26 -12.39 3.48
N ASN A 67 -4.08 -12.54 2.45
CA ASN A 67 -3.67 -12.23 1.07
C ASN A 67 -4.05 -10.78 0.71
N TYR A 68 -3.09 -10.03 0.18
CA TYR A 68 -3.27 -8.68 -0.31
C TYR A 68 -2.79 -8.56 -1.74
N ARG A 69 -3.31 -7.56 -2.44
CA ARG A 69 -2.92 -7.26 -3.82
C ARG A 69 -2.75 -5.77 -3.97
N VAL A 70 -1.59 -5.32 -4.41
CA VAL A 70 -1.38 -3.91 -4.76
C VAL A 70 -1.46 -3.76 -6.27
N TRP A 71 -2.35 -2.90 -6.71
CA TRP A 71 -2.59 -2.62 -8.11
C TRP A 71 -1.53 -1.67 -8.66
N TYR A 72 -1.28 -1.79 -9.96
CA TYR A 72 -0.31 -0.97 -10.66
C TYR A 72 -0.50 0.51 -10.35
N MET A 73 0.58 1.18 -9.98
CA MET A 73 0.51 2.56 -9.50
C MET A 73 0.23 3.54 -10.64
N GLU A 74 -0.55 4.57 -10.33
CA GLU A 74 -0.66 5.78 -11.14
C GLU A 74 0.33 6.82 -10.64
N THR A 75 1.05 7.46 -11.55
CA THR A 75 1.99 8.53 -11.21
C THR A 75 1.70 9.82 -11.96
N SER A 76 1.74 10.93 -11.25
CA SER A 76 1.65 12.27 -11.82
C SER A 76 2.88 13.09 -11.42
N VAL A 77 3.62 13.58 -12.41
CA VAL A 77 4.71 14.53 -12.16
C VAL A 77 4.09 15.90 -11.92
N VAL A 78 4.38 16.47 -10.76
CA VAL A 78 3.88 17.79 -10.36
C VAL A 78 5.03 18.79 -10.53
N GLY A 79 4.71 20.02 -10.92
CA GLY A 79 5.70 21.10 -10.98
C GLY A 79 6.04 21.63 -9.58
N ASP A 80 7.12 22.39 -9.47
CA ASP A 80 7.55 23.09 -8.24
C ASP A 80 7.88 22.17 -7.04
N ASN A 81 7.28 22.41 -5.86
CA ASN A 81 7.68 21.82 -4.58
C ASN A 81 7.23 20.35 -4.37
N MET A 82 6.29 19.87 -5.19
CA MET A 82 5.94 18.45 -5.27
C MET A 82 6.49 17.92 -6.58
N GLY A 83 7.36 16.92 -6.53
CA GLY A 83 7.95 16.31 -7.72
C GLY A 83 7.07 15.20 -8.29
N LEU A 84 6.49 14.35 -7.44
CA LEU A 84 5.76 13.16 -7.88
C LEU A 84 4.60 12.84 -6.94
N ILE A 85 3.42 12.58 -7.49
CA ILE A 85 2.33 11.88 -6.81
C ILE A 85 2.34 10.45 -7.29
N VAL A 86 2.27 9.50 -6.35
CA VAL A 86 2.05 8.07 -6.60
C VAL A 86 0.75 7.68 -5.93
N SER A 87 -0.15 7.01 -6.65
CA SER A 87 -1.37 6.45 -6.06
C SER A 87 -1.56 4.99 -6.46
N CYS A 88 -2.17 4.21 -5.59
CA CYS A 88 -2.51 2.82 -5.88
C CYS A 88 -3.77 2.37 -5.14
N LYS A 89 -4.38 1.30 -5.64
CA LYS A 89 -5.38 0.52 -4.92
C LYS A 89 -4.70 -0.68 -4.27
N ILE A 90 -5.08 -0.98 -3.04
CA ILE A 90 -4.67 -2.15 -2.28
C ILE A 90 -5.94 -2.94 -1.95
N ASP A 91 -6.00 -4.18 -2.39
CA ASP A 91 -7.09 -5.08 -2.04
C ASP A 91 -6.65 -6.00 -0.90
N TYR A 92 -7.54 -6.25 0.06
CA TYR A 92 -7.47 -7.41 0.93
C TYR A 92 -8.40 -8.48 0.34
N ASP A 93 -7.80 -9.59 -0.11
CA ASP A 93 -8.51 -10.66 -0.79
C ASP A 93 -9.34 -11.49 0.21
N ARG A 94 -10.65 -11.45 0.00
CA ARG A 94 -11.65 -12.22 0.76
C ARG A 94 -12.47 -13.10 -0.18
N GLY A 95 -11.89 -13.49 -1.30
CA GLY A 95 -12.50 -14.27 -2.37
C GLY A 95 -13.44 -13.43 -3.23
N ASN A 96 -14.72 -13.32 -2.82
CA ASN A 96 -15.73 -12.58 -3.57
C ASN A 96 -16.19 -11.29 -2.88
N ARG A 97 -15.47 -10.85 -1.84
CA ARG A 97 -15.85 -9.74 -0.96
C ARG A 97 -14.65 -8.87 -0.60
N ASP A 98 -13.82 -8.59 -1.58
CA ASP A 98 -12.58 -7.87 -1.36
C ASP A 98 -12.85 -6.50 -0.77
N ASP A 99 -12.03 -6.18 0.23
CA ASP A 99 -11.97 -4.85 0.81
C ASP A 99 -10.92 -4.04 0.05
N HIS A 100 -11.15 -2.73 -0.11
CA HIS A 100 -10.32 -1.85 -0.91
C HIS A 100 -9.74 -0.71 -0.07
N LEU A 101 -8.48 -0.38 -0.29
CA LEU A 101 -7.83 0.82 0.22
C LEU A 101 -7.20 1.59 -0.94
N THR A 102 -7.53 2.86 -1.10
CA THR A 102 -6.77 3.77 -1.96
C THR A 102 -5.68 4.43 -1.13
N LEU A 103 -4.44 4.37 -1.60
CA LEU A 103 -3.28 5.04 -1.01
C LEU A 103 -2.76 6.10 -1.98
N ILE A 104 -2.48 7.30 -1.47
CA ILE A 104 -1.87 8.40 -2.21
C ILE A 104 -0.64 8.87 -1.44
N CYS A 105 0.50 8.94 -2.13
CA CYS A 105 1.77 9.41 -1.61
C CYS A 105 2.31 10.57 -2.47
N GLY A 106 2.72 11.66 -1.83
CA GLY A 106 3.35 12.81 -2.48
C GLY A 106 4.82 12.91 -2.11
N PHE A 107 5.68 13.07 -3.12
CA PHE A 107 7.12 13.21 -3.00
C PHE A 107 7.56 14.60 -3.46
N ASP A 108 8.53 15.18 -2.76
CA ASP A 108 9.20 16.40 -3.23
C ASP A 108 10.15 16.10 -4.40
N ALA A 109 10.75 17.14 -4.97
CA ALA A 109 11.68 17.01 -6.12
C ALA A 109 12.94 16.19 -5.82
N THR A 110 13.25 15.89 -4.54
CA THR A 110 14.39 15.06 -4.13
C THR A 110 14.01 13.60 -3.90
N GLY A 111 12.72 13.25 -4.06
CA GLY A 111 12.20 11.92 -3.79
C GLY A 111 11.89 11.65 -2.32
N LYS A 112 11.86 12.69 -1.47
CA LYS A 112 11.43 12.54 -0.08
C LYS A 112 9.91 12.51 -0.02
N LEU A 113 9.35 11.55 0.73
CA LEU A 113 7.91 11.49 1.02
C LEU A 113 7.52 12.68 1.91
N VAL A 114 6.59 13.51 1.44
CA VAL A 114 6.10 14.71 2.13
C VAL A 114 4.61 14.66 2.44
N LEU A 115 3.88 13.76 1.80
CA LEU A 115 2.44 13.59 2.00
C LEU A 115 2.05 12.11 1.88
N ALA A 116 1.16 11.65 2.75
CA ALA A 116 0.44 10.39 2.55
C ALA A 116 -1.02 10.50 2.97
N GLN A 117 -1.90 9.84 2.25
CA GLN A 117 -3.33 9.78 2.55
C GLN A 117 -3.87 8.40 2.17
N ALA A 118 -4.82 7.88 2.95
CA ALA A 118 -5.50 6.63 2.64
C ALA A 118 -7.01 6.71 2.87
N ALA A 119 -7.78 5.96 2.09
CA ALA A 119 -9.22 5.79 2.26
C ALA A 119 -9.61 4.34 2.01
N ALA A 120 -10.36 3.75 2.94
CA ALA A 120 -10.82 2.37 2.86
C ALA A 120 -12.30 2.30 2.52
N GLN A 121 -12.63 1.41 1.58
CA GLN A 121 -13.97 0.97 1.25
C GLN A 121 -14.06 -0.54 1.48
N PHE A 122 -14.83 -0.92 2.49
CA PHE A 122 -15.05 -2.30 2.88
C PHE A 122 -16.29 -2.89 2.22
N HIS A 123 -16.26 -4.19 1.98
CA HIS A 123 -17.35 -4.93 1.36
C HIS A 123 -18.47 -5.24 2.37
N GLY A 124 -19.48 -4.38 2.40
CA GLY A 124 -20.69 -4.53 3.20
C GLY A 124 -21.39 -3.19 3.39
N ALA A 125 -22.73 -3.17 3.36
CA ALA A 125 -23.50 -1.93 3.46
C ALA A 125 -23.35 -1.22 4.84
N ASP A 126 -23.09 -2.01 5.89
CA ASP A 126 -22.96 -1.55 7.26
C ASP A 126 -21.50 -1.42 7.73
N ASP A 127 -20.54 -1.68 6.84
CA ASP A 127 -19.13 -1.64 7.20
C ASP A 127 -18.64 -0.21 7.43
N LYS A 128 -17.80 -0.06 8.46
CA LYS A 128 -17.23 1.23 8.85
C LYS A 128 -16.04 1.59 7.96
N ASN A 129 -16.35 2.09 6.76
CA ASN A 129 -15.39 2.75 5.89
C ASN A 129 -14.69 3.90 6.63
N PHE A 130 -13.46 4.21 6.23
CA PHE A 130 -12.74 5.35 6.80
C PHE A 130 -11.94 6.10 5.75
N LYS A 131 -11.62 7.35 6.09
CA LYS A 131 -10.67 8.18 5.37
C LYS A 131 -9.72 8.81 6.37
N ILE A 132 -8.45 8.80 6.03
CA ILE A 132 -7.42 9.49 6.80
C ILE A 132 -7.21 10.86 6.17
N SER A 133 -7.12 11.89 7.01
CA SER A 133 -6.72 13.22 6.54
C SER A 133 -5.26 13.16 6.06
N PRO A 134 -4.86 13.99 5.10
CA PRO A 134 -3.47 14.00 4.64
C PRO A 134 -2.49 14.14 5.82
N VAL A 135 -1.56 13.19 5.91
CA VAL A 135 -0.41 13.26 6.82
C VAL A 135 0.70 13.98 6.06
N ILE A 136 1.13 15.14 6.56
CA ILE A 136 2.07 16.03 5.88
C ILE A 136 3.33 16.17 6.72
N ALA A 137 4.51 16.03 6.10
CA ALA A 137 5.79 16.17 6.77
C ALA A 137 5.93 17.56 7.41
N ASN A 138 6.53 17.62 8.61
CA ASN A 138 6.80 18.87 9.34
C ASN A 138 5.55 19.72 9.64
N THR A 139 4.39 19.07 9.78
CA THR A 139 3.14 19.71 10.26
C THR A 139 2.82 19.17 11.66
N ASP A 140 2.14 19.98 12.48
CA ASP A 140 1.90 19.76 13.92
C ASP A 140 1.76 18.28 14.35
N GLY A 141 2.77 17.77 15.06
CA GLY A 141 2.77 16.43 15.66
C GLY A 141 3.27 15.28 14.76
N VAL A 142 3.53 15.54 13.47
CA VAL A 142 4.12 14.57 12.53
C VAL A 142 5.59 14.93 12.31
N GLY A 143 6.49 14.02 12.68
CA GLY A 143 7.92 14.16 12.38
C GLY A 143 8.23 14.08 10.87
N ASN A 144 9.46 13.72 10.53
CA ASN A 144 9.82 13.47 9.12
C ASN A 144 9.34 12.10 8.60
N ASP A 145 8.79 11.23 9.45
CA ASP A 145 8.30 9.91 9.06
C ASP A 145 6.80 9.93 8.76
N VAL A 146 6.48 10.31 7.52
CA VAL A 146 5.10 10.38 7.02
C VAL A 146 4.45 8.98 6.95
N SER A 147 5.23 7.94 6.68
CA SER A 147 4.72 6.55 6.61
C SER A 147 4.26 6.06 7.99
N GLU A 148 5.07 6.30 9.02
CA GLU A 148 4.69 6.00 10.41
C GLU A 148 3.51 6.86 10.89
N GLY A 149 3.46 8.14 10.48
CA GLY A 149 2.31 9.01 10.73
C GLY A 149 1.00 8.45 10.15
N LEU A 150 1.04 7.95 8.90
CA LEU A 150 -0.11 7.28 8.27
C LEU A 150 -0.52 6.03 9.03
N TYR A 151 0.44 5.17 9.38
CA TYR A 151 0.19 3.97 10.19
C TYR A 151 -0.55 4.29 11.47
N ASN A 152 -0.05 5.25 12.25
CA ASN A 152 -0.64 5.64 13.54
C ASN A 152 -2.07 6.16 13.35
N ALA A 153 -2.31 7.03 12.36
CA ALA A 153 -3.62 7.56 12.07
C ALA A 153 -4.64 6.47 11.67
N MET A 154 -4.23 5.52 10.82
CA MET A 154 -5.05 4.36 10.43
C MET A 154 -5.34 3.46 11.63
N ARG A 155 -4.29 3.05 12.36
CA ARG A 155 -4.40 2.19 13.54
C ARG A 155 -5.35 2.80 14.58
N ASP A 156 -5.21 4.09 14.87
CA ASP A 156 -6.02 4.77 15.88
C ASP A 156 -7.49 4.89 15.44
N THR A 157 -7.74 5.11 14.14
CA THR A 157 -9.09 5.08 13.55
C THR A 157 -9.74 3.70 13.69
N GLN A 158 -8.96 2.63 13.50
CA GLN A 158 -9.45 1.25 13.52
C GLN A 158 -9.50 0.64 14.93
N LYS A 159 -8.81 1.22 15.92
CA LYS A 159 -8.55 0.61 17.25
C LYS A 159 -9.80 0.13 17.99
N LYS A 160 -10.92 0.85 17.87
CA LYS A 160 -12.20 0.53 18.53
C LYS A 160 -13.25 -0.02 17.58
N VAL A 161 -12.85 -0.34 16.36
CA VAL A 161 -13.75 -0.93 15.37
C VAL A 161 -13.63 -2.44 15.45
N ASP A 162 -14.77 -3.09 15.58
CA ASP A 162 -14.93 -4.51 15.38
C ASP A 162 -15.44 -4.73 13.96
N TYR A 163 -14.71 -5.54 13.20
CA TYR A 163 -15.02 -5.86 11.81
C TYR A 163 -15.64 -7.25 11.61
N GLY A 164 -15.94 -7.97 12.69
CA GLY A 164 -16.55 -9.30 12.61
C GLY A 164 -15.63 -10.37 13.20
N ASP A 165 -15.34 -11.41 12.43
CA ASP A 165 -14.49 -12.50 12.90
C ASP A 165 -13.01 -12.08 13.04
N ASP A 166 -12.18 -12.97 13.59
CA ASP A 166 -10.76 -12.71 13.84
C ASP A 166 -9.99 -12.39 12.56
N ARG A 167 -10.37 -13.02 11.43
CA ARG A 167 -9.68 -12.86 10.16
C ARG A 167 -10.06 -11.55 9.47
N ASP A 168 -11.34 -11.19 9.48
CA ASP A 168 -11.82 -9.89 9.04
C ASP A 168 -11.23 -8.76 9.87
N ASN A 169 -11.17 -8.93 11.20
CA ASN A 169 -10.50 -7.99 12.08
C ASN A 169 -9.02 -7.85 11.75
N ALA A 170 -8.28 -8.97 11.59
CA ALA A 170 -6.86 -8.95 11.28
C ALA A 170 -6.57 -8.35 9.89
N GLY A 171 -7.35 -8.70 8.87
CA GLY A 171 -7.26 -8.16 7.50
C GLY A 171 -7.55 -6.67 7.44
N ARG A 172 -8.71 -6.23 7.93
CA ARG A 172 -9.08 -4.82 7.84
C ARG A 172 -8.17 -3.94 8.69
N LYS A 173 -7.73 -4.39 9.86
CA LYS A 173 -6.73 -3.68 10.68
C LYS A 173 -5.31 -3.76 10.08
N GLY A 174 -5.03 -4.82 9.33
CA GLY A 174 -3.77 -5.02 8.61
C GLY A 174 -3.48 -3.95 7.55
N PHE A 175 -4.52 -3.32 6.98
CA PHE A 175 -4.35 -2.18 6.07
C PHE A 175 -3.44 -1.08 6.62
N ALA A 176 -3.45 -0.81 7.93
CA ALA A 176 -2.55 0.19 8.51
C ALA A 176 -1.08 -0.16 8.29
N TYR A 177 -0.69 -1.40 8.58
CA TYR A 177 0.67 -1.87 8.38
C TYR A 177 1.03 -1.97 6.89
N VAL A 178 0.13 -2.54 6.10
CA VAL A 178 0.33 -2.71 4.65
C VAL A 178 0.52 -1.36 3.95
N ALA A 179 -0.29 -0.35 4.26
CA ALA A 179 -0.16 0.98 3.68
C ALA A 179 1.17 1.65 4.07
N MET A 180 1.63 1.47 5.31
CA MET A 180 2.94 1.95 5.77
C MET A 180 4.07 1.28 4.97
N MET A 181 4.04 -0.05 4.86
CA MET A 181 5.05 -0.82 4.13
C MET A 181 5.09 -0.42 2.65
N ILE A 182 3.95 -0.28 2.00
CA ILE A 182 3.87 0.16 0.60
C ILE A 182 4.40 1.60 0.44
N SER A 183 4.08 2.51 1.36
CA SER A 183 4.63 3.88 1.36
C SER A 183 6.16 3.88 1.51
N GLN A 184 6.72 3.00 2.35
CA GLN A 184 8.17 2.80 2.48
C GLN A 184 8.79 2.20 1.22
N CYS A 185 8.10 1.27 0.55
CA CYS A 185 8.52 0.74 -0.74
C CYS A 185 8.56 1.84 -1.81
N PHE A 186 7.57 2.73 -1.84
CA PHE A 186 7.60 3.89 -2.74
C PHE A 186 8.80 4.80 -2.46
N ILE A 187 9.10 5.13 -1.20
CA ILE A 187 10.31 5.89 -0.84
C ILE A 187 11.56 5.26 -1.45
N LYS A 188 11.68 3.92 -1.39
CA LYS A 188 12.83 3.19 -1.94
C LYS A 188 12.81 3.07 -3.45
N SER A 189 11.66 3.21 -4.10
CA SER A 189 11.50 3.05 -5.56
C SER A 189 11.45 4.36 -6.32
N VAL A 190 11.25 5.50 -5.66
CA VAL A 190 11.36 6.81 -6.30
C VAL A 190 12.83 7.10 -6.64
N ARG A 191 13.05 7.65 -7.83
CA ARG A 191 14.35 8.06 -8.38
C ARG A 191 14.22 9.53 -8.73
N ALA A 192 15.11 10.38 -8.20
CA ALA A 192 15.13 11.83 -8.41
C ALA A 192 16.51 12.29 -8.90
#